data_AF-A0A1Y5EXV0-F1
#
_entry.id   AF-A0A1Y5EXV0-F1
#
_cell.length_a   1.000
_cell.length_b   1.000
_cell.length_c   1.000
_cell.angle_alpha   90.00
_cell.angle_beta   90.00
_cell.angle_gamma   90.00
#
_symmetry.space_group_name_H-M   'P 1'
#
loop_
_entity.id
_entity.type
_entity.pdbx_description
1 polymer ?
#
loop_
_entity_poly.entity_id
_entity_poly.type
_entity_poly.pdbx_seq_one_letter_code
_entity_poly.pdbx_strand_id
1 'polypeptide(L)' 'RATSVTRYLIGRGISPQRLSAIGYAQTRPIASNDDAEGRSKNRRVALVLRVAD' A
#
# COMPACT_ATOMS: atom_id res chain seq x y z
N ARG A 1 0.20 1.15 -7.70
CA ARG A 1 -0.38 0.08 -6.86
C ARG A 1 -1.26 0.64 -5.76
N ALA A 2 -0.75 1.48 -4.85
CA ALA A 2 -1.54 2.08 -3.77
C ALA A 2 -2.81 2.77 -4.29
N THR A 3 -2.69 3.65 -5.30
CA THR A 3 -3.84 4.34 -5.92
C THR A 3 -4.89 3.39 -6.50
N SER A 4 -4.48 2.26 -7.07
CA SER A 4 -5.42 1.25 -7.62
C SER A 4 -6.26 0.62 -6.50
N VAL A 5 -5.63 0.31 -5.36
CA VAL A 5 -6.33 -0.21 -4.18
C VAL A 5 -7.26 0.85 -3.60
N THR A 6 -6.83 2.11 -3.51
CA THR A 6 -7.68 3.23 -3.08
C THR A 6 -8.93 3.38 -3.96
N ARG A 7 -8.76 3.37 -5.29
CA ARG A 7 -9.89 3.45 -6.23
C ARG A 7 -10.84 2.28 -6.07
N TYR A 8 -10.32 1.07 -5.89
CA TYR A 8 -11.14 -0.11 -5.61
C TYR A 8 -11.97 0.06 -4.33
N LEU A 9 -11.37 0.52 -3.24
CA LEU A 9 -12.06 0.74 -1.97
C LEU A 9 -13.14 1.84 -2.05
N ILE A 10 -12.88 2.91 -2.81
CA ILE A 10 -13.89 3.93 -3.11
C ILE A 10 -15.07 3.31 -3.87
N GLY A 11 -14.80 2.50 -4.89
CA GLY A 11 -15.84 1.76 -5.62
C GLY A 11 -16.62 0.75 -4.77
N ARG A 12 -16.09 0.37 -3.60
CA ARG A 12 -16.76 -0.46 -2.59
C ARG A 12 -17.49 0.35 -1.51
N GLY A 13 -17.57 1.68 -1.66
CA GLY A 13 -18.36 2.57 -0.80
C GLY A 13 -17.60 3.21 0.36
N ILE A 14 -16.27 3.05 0.45
CA ILE A 14 -15.49 3.78 1.45
C ILE A 14 -15.34 5.23 1.00
N SER A 15 -15.77 6.17 1.86
CA SER A 15 -15.63 7.61 1.62
C SER A 15 -14.17 7.98 1.28
N PRO A 16 -13.92 8.69 0.16
CA PRO A 16 -12.57 9.12 -0.24
C PRO A 16 -11.86 9.94 0.83
N GLN A 17 -12.60 10.73 1.62
CA GLN A 17 -12.07 11.56 2.70
C GLN A 17 -11.41 10.74 3.82
N ARG A 18 -11.72 9.44 3.92
CA ARG A 18 -11.13 8.51 4.90
C ARG A 18 -9.89 7.79 4.37
N LEU A 19 -9.50 8.02 3.13
CA LEU A 19 -8.44 7.26 2.45
C LEU A 19 -7.28 8.16 2.03
N SER A 20 -6.07 7.64 2.19
CA SER A 20 -4.85 8.22 1.63
C SER A 20 -4.02 7.13 0.96
N ALA A 21 -3.31 7.48 -0.10
CA ALA A 21 -2.47 6.56 -0.86
C ALA A 21 -1.03 7.08 -0.89
N ILE A 22 -0.10 6.25 -0.42
CA ILE A 22 1.34 6.59 -0.39
C ILE A 22 2.11 5.48 -1.10
N GLY A 23 3.04 5.86 -1.97
CA GLY A 23 3.98 4.95 -2.62
C GLY A 23 5.39 5.12 -2.04
N TYR A 24 5.99 4.04 -1.53
CA TYR A 24 7.34 4.06 -0.96
C TYR A 24 8.44 3.58 -1.92
N ALA A 25 8.11 3.18 -3.15
CA ALA A 25 9.05 2.58 -4.09
C ALA A 25 9.91 1.50 -3.39
N GLN A 26 11.25 1.59 -3.48
CA GLN A 26 12.19 0.67 -2.85
C GLN A 26 12.73 1.14 -1.49
N THR A 27 12.25 2.25 -0.94
CA THR A 27 12.86 2.89 0.25
C THR A 27 12.48 2.25 1.58
N ARG A 28 11.50 1.34 1.58
CA ARG A 28 11.04 0.59 2.76
C ARG A 28 10.94 -0.91 2.46
N PRO A 29 12.08 -1.59 2.21
CA PRO A 29 12.09 -3.03 1.96
C PRO A 29 11.77 -3.83 3.23
N ILE A 30 11.19 -5.01 3.06
CA ILE A 30 11.04 -6.03 4.11
C ILE A 30 11.92 -7.26 3.88
N ALA A 31 12.53 -7.35 2.70
CA ALA A 31 13.50 -8.36 2.30
C ALA A 31 14.55 -7.69 1.41
N SER A 32 15.66 -8.37 1.10
CA SER A 32 16.68 -7.84 0.19
C SER A 32 16.06 -7.47 -1.17
N ASN A 33 16.59 -6.43 -1.82
CA ASN A 33 16.25 -6.10 -3.21
C ASN A 33 17.22 -6.75 -4.21
N ASP A 34 18.26 -7.45 -3.72
CA ASP A 34 19.35 -7.95 -4.55
C ASP A 34 18.94 -9.23 -5.30
N ASP A 35 18.08 -10.04 -4.70
CA ASP A 35 17.55 -11.27 -5.30
C ASP A 35 16.08 -11.15 -5.73
N ALA A 36 15.65 -12.08 -6.59
CA ALA A 36 14.30 -12.07 -7.16
C ALA A 36 13.21 -12.37 -6.12
N GLU A 37 13.52 -13.21 -5.12
CA GLU A 37 12.59 -13.61 -4.08
C GLU A 37 12.26 -12.44 -3.16
N GLY A 38 13.27 -11.73 -2.68
CA GLY A 38 13.17 -10.55 -1.86
C GLY A 38 12.49 -9.39 -2.58
N ARG A 39 12.82 -9.14 -3.86
CA ARG A 39 12.05 -8.18 -4.69
C ARG A 39 10.59 -8.56 -4.79
N SER A 40 10.27 -9.86 -4.90
CA SER A 40 8.87 -10.32 -4.92
C SER A 40 8.16 -9.99 -3.61
N LYS A 41 8.80 -10.28 -2.46
CA LYS A 41 8.28 -9.94 -1.12
C LYS A 41 8.06 -8.43 -0.95
N ASN A 42 8.93 -7.60 -1.53
CA ASN A 42 8.82 -6.14 -1.45
C ASN A 42 7.72 -5.53 -2.33
N ARG A 43 7.23 -6.24 -3.36
CA ARG A 43 6.13 -5.79 -4.24
C ARG A 43 4.76 -5.96 -3.57
N ARG A 44 4.50 -5.21 -2.52
CA ARG A 44 3.28 -5.31 -1.70
C ARG A 44 2.52 -4.00 -1.56
N VAL A 45 1.29 -4.09 -1.06
CA VAL A 45 0.51 -2.96 -0.54
C VAL A 45 0.22 -3.25 0.93
N ALA A 46 0.45 -2.27 1.81
CA ALA A 46 0.08 -2.35 3.22
C ALA A 46 -1.08 -1.40 3.50
N LEU A 47 -2.07 -1.87 4.27
CA LEU A 47 -3.18 -1.05 4.75
C LEU A 47 -2.91 -0.69 6.21
N VAL A 48 -3.00 0.59 6.54
CA VAL A 48 -2.81 1.10 7.91
C VAL A 48 -4.11 1.77 8.31
N LEU A 49 -4.74 1.28 9.37
CA LEU A 49 -5.94 1.88 9.95
C LEU A 49 -5.53 2.82 11.08
N ARG A 50 -6.06 4.04 11.06
CA ARG A 50 -6.00 4.97 12.19
C ARG A 50 -7.42 5.17 12.70
N VAL A 51 -7.62 4.97 13.99
CA VAL A 51 -8.87 5.27 14.67
C VAL A 51 -8.71 6.68 15.25
N ALA A 52 -9.66 7.57 14.99
CA ALA A 52 -9.71 8.85 15.69
C ALA A 52 -10.23 8.59 17.11
N ASP A 53 -9.61 9.23 18.10
CA ASP A 53 -10.06 9.18 19.49
C ASP A 53 -11.46 9.79 19.65
#